data_AF-A0A3T1D7X5-F1
#
_entry.id   AF-A0A3T1D7X5-F1
#
_cell.length_a   1.000
_cell.length_b   1.000
_cell.length_c   1.000
_cell.angle_alpha   90.00
_cell.angle_beta   90.00
_cell.angle_gamma   90.00
#
_symmetry.space_group_name_H-M   'P 1'
#
loop_
_entity.id
_entity.type
_entity.pdbx_description
1 polymer ?
#
loop_
_entity_poly.entity_id
_entity_poly.type
_entity_poly.pdbx_seq_one_letter_code
_entity_poly.pdbx_strand_id
1 'polypeptide(L)' 'MFMFKLLPVLFIILGAVGVFFPRISWYLGIGWQFKNAEPSTAALVSARISGILAIAAGVFLLTSGILPN' A
#
# COMPACT_ATOMS: atom_id res chain seq x y z
N MET A 1 20.53 10.62 -1.63
CA MET A 1 21.11 9.29 -1.40
C MET A 1 20.18 8.42 -0.53
N PHE A 2 20.43 8.14 0.76
CA PHE A 2 19.62 7.15 1.51
C PHE A 2 18.13 7.55 1.72
N MET A 3 17.84 8.79 2.13
CA MET A 3 16.49 9.22 2.49
C MET A 3 15.45 9.08 1.36
N PHE A 4 15.87 9.22 0.10
CA PHE A 4 14.98 9.08 -1.05
C PHE A 4 14.54 7.63 -1.31
N LYS A 5 15.33 6.64 -0.89
CA LYS A 5 15.02 5.21 -1.06
C LYS A 5 14.01 4.69 -0.02
N LEU A 6 13.79 5.44 1.06
CA LEU A 6 12.76 5.11 2.05
C LEU A 6 11.34 5.19 1.47
N LEU A 7 11.08 6.13 0.55
CA LEU A 7 9.77 6.32 -0.06
C LEU A 7 9.29 5.11 -0.90
N PRO A 8 10.05 4.61 -1.91
CA PRO A 8 9.64 3.41 -2.65
C PRO A 8 9.57 2.16 -1.77
N VAL A 9 10.45 2.02 -0.77
CA VAL A 9 10.37 0.93 0.21
C VAL A 9 9.09 1.00 1.04
N LEU A 10 8.67 2.20 1.48
CA LEU A 10 7.41 2.41 2.19
C LEU A 10 6.20 2.05 1.30
N PHE A 11 6.22 2.41 0.02
CA PHE A 11 5.18 2.02 -0.96
C PHE A 11 5.09 0.50 -1.12
N ILE A 12 6.23 -0.20 -1.19
CA ILE A 12 6.27 -1.67 -1.25
C ILE A 12 5.71 -2.27 0.06
N ILE A 13 6.11 -1.77 1.23
CA ILE A 13 5.64 -2.29 2.53
C ILE A 13 4.13 -2.06 2.70
N LEU A 14 3.62 -0.85 2.45
CA LEU A 14 2.19 -0.56 2.56
C LEU A 14 1.37 -1.33 1.52
N GLY A 15 1.91 -1.47 0.31
CA GLY A 15 1.31 -2.30 -0.72
C GLY A 15 1.26 -3.79 -0.35
N ALA A 16 2.30 -4.26 0.35
CA ALA A 16 2.43 -5.59 0.97
C ALA A 16 1.67 -5.76 2.31
N VAL A 17 0.94 -4.72 2.75
CA VAL A 17 -0.16 -4.84 3.73
C VAL A 17 -1.53 -4.94 3.03
N GLY A 18 -1.75 -4.34 1.85
CA GLY A 18 -3.00 -4.43 1.08
C GLY A 18 -3.33 -5.84 0.56
N VAL A 19 -2.51 -6.36 -0.36
CA VAL A 19 -2.03 -7.76 -0.27
C VAL A 19 -1.00 -7.71 0.85
N PHE A 20 -0.95 -8.49 1.93
CA PHE A 20 -1.65 -9.73 2.22
C PHE A 20 -2.77 -9.58 3.26
N PHE A 21 -2.90 -8.43 3.91
CA PHE A 21 -3.76 -8.16 5.07
C PHE A 21 -4.83 -7.08 4.76
N PRO A 22 -5.75 -7.31 3.79
CA PRO A 22 -6.65 -6.29 3.27
C PRO A 22 -7.61 -5.72 4.32
N ARG A 23 -7.97 -6.49 5.36
CA ARG A 23 -8.78 -6.01 6.49
C ARG A 23 -8.02 -4.99 7.35
N ILE A 24 -6.71 -5.17 7.54
CA ILE A 24 -5.83 -4.22 8.24
C ILE A 24 -5.62 -2.98 7.36
N SER A 25 -5.32 -3.16 6.07
CA SER A 25 -5.20 -2.05 5.10
C SER A 25 -6.47 -1.19 5.05
N TRP A 26 -7.65 -1.82 4.98
CA TRP A 26 -8.93 -1.11 5.04
C TRP A 26 -9.12 -0.36 6.36
N TYR A 27 -8.78 -0.98 7.50
CA TYR A 27 -8.89 -0.36 8.82
C TYR A 27 -7.99 0.87 8.96
N LEU A 28 -6.73 0.77 8.51
CA LEU A 28 -5.77 1.89 8.49
C LEU A 28 -6.21 3.04 7.56
N GLY A 29 -6.94 2.75 6.48
CA GLY A 29 -7.46 3.75 5.56
C GLY A 29 -8.72 4.45 6.07
N ILE A 30 -9.85 3.73 6.07
CA ILE A 30 -11.18 4.27 6.38
C ILE A 30 -11.90 3.52 7.50
N GLY A 31 -11.53 2.27 7.79
CA GLY A 31 -12.27 1.42 8.74
C GLY A 31 -12.23 1.94 10.18
N TRP A 32 -11.18 2.67 10.57
CA TRP A 32 -11.08 3.34 11.87
C TRP A 32 -12.18 4.39 12.12
N GLN A 33 -12.81 4.92 11.07
CA GLN A 33 -13.89 5.91 11.16
C GLN A 33 -15.24 5.28 11.54
N PHE A 34 -15.37 3.96 11.42
CA PHE A 34 -16.62 3.25 11.63
C PHE A 34 -16.57 2.41 12.90
N LYS A 35 -17.51 2.63 13.81
CA LYS A 35 -17.52 2.00 15.14
C LYS A 35 -17.71 0.47 15.10
N ASN A 36 -18.51 -0.03 14.15
CA ASN A 36 -18.86 -1.45 13.99
C ASN A 36 -19.15 -1.81 12.51
N ALA A 37 -18.40 -1.27 11.55
CA ALA A 37 -18.54 -1.68 10.15
C ALA A 37 -17.53 -2.77 9.79
N GLU A 38 -17.97 -3.78 9.05
CA GLU A 38 -17.07 -4.73 8.40
C GLU A 38 -16.71 -4.26 6.97
N PRO A 39 -15.49 -4.52 6.49
CA PRO A 39 -15.15 -4.27 5.09
C PRO A 39 -15.98 -5.16 4.18
N SER A 40 -16.68 -4.54 3.22
CA SER A 40 -17.36 -5.28 2.16
C SER A 40 -16.35 -6.04 1.28
N THR A 41 -16.81 -7.07 0.57
CA THR A 41 -15.99 -7.81 -0.39
C THR A 41 -15.31 -6.88 -1.41
N ALA A 42 -16.03 -5.85 -1.87
CA ALA A 42 -15.49 -4.83 -2.76
C ALA A 42 -14.35 -4.01 -2.11
N ALA A 43 -14.46 -3.67 -0.82
CA ALA A 43 -13.41 -2.98 -0.07
C ALA A 43 -12.17 -3.85 0.16
N LEU A 44 -12.34 -5.17 0.36
CA LEU A 44 -11.22 -6.10 0.46
C LEU A 44 -10.52 -6.30 -0.89
N VAL A 45 -11.28 -6.38 -2.00
CA VAL A 45 -10.74 -6.47 -3.36
C VAL A 45 -10.02 -5.18 -3.75
N SER A 46 -10.58 -4.00 -3.44
CA SER A 46 -9.92 -2.73 -3.75
C SER A 46 -8.61 -2.56 -2.96
N ALA A 47 -8.56 -2.99 -1.70
CA ALA A 47 -7.32 -3.02 -0.90
C ALA A 47 -6.24 -3.96 -1.48
N ARG A 48 -6.64 -5.08 -2.11
CA ARG A 48 -5.71 -5.95 -2.85
C ARG A 48 -5.19 -5.28 -4.11
N ILE A 49 -6.07 -4.68 -4.91
CA ILE A 49 -5.71 -4.01 -6.17
C ILE A 49 -4.81 -2.80 -5.90
N SER A 50 -5.17 -1.92 -4.97
CA SER A 50 -4.35 -0.77 -4.59
C SER A 50 -3.01 -1.22 -4.00
N GLY A 51 -2.99 -2.33 -3.25
CA GLY A 51 -1.76 -2.95 -2.75
C GLY A 51 -0.81 -3.39 -3.86
N ILE A 52 -1.32 -4.09 -4.89
CA ILE A 52 -0.53 -4.49 -6.06
C ILE A 52 0.01 -3.27 -6.81
N LEU A 53 -0.83 -2.25 -7.02
CA LEU A 53 -0.42 -1.00 -7.69
C LEU A 53 0.64 -0.24 -6.89
N ALA A 54 0.54 -0.20 -5.56
CA ALA A 54 1.53 0.43 -4.68
C ALA A 54 2.88 -0.31 -4.70
N ILE A 55 2.87 -1.65 -4.71
CA ILE A 55 4.10 -2.45 -4.90
C ILE A 55 4.72 -2.15 -6.28
N ALA A 56 3.93 -2.19 -7.35
CA ALA A 56 4.41 -1.91 -8.71
C ALA A 56 5.02 -0.51 -8.84
N ALA A 57 4.36 0.51 -8.28
CA ALA A 57 4.86 1.88 -8.24
C ALA A 57 6.16 1.99 -7.41
N GLY A 58 6.23 1.35 -6.24
CA GLY A 58 7.43 1.36 -5.40
C GLY A 58 8.63 0.66 -6.06
N VAL A 59 8.41 -0.48 -6.71
CA VAL A 59 9.45 -1.18 -7.51
C VAL A 59 9.91 -0.30 -8.68
N PHE A 60 8.98 0.27 -9.44
CA PHE A 60 9.30 1.17 -10.56
C PHE A 60 10.10 2.40 -10.11
N LEU A 61 9.71 3.05 -9.01
CA LEU A 61 10.44 4.19 -8.45
C LEU A 61 11.85 3.81 -7.97
N LEU A 62 12.05 2.57 -7.50
CA LEU A 62 13.35 2.07 -7.07
C LEU A 62 14.28 1.74 -8.25
N THR A 63 13.75 1.26 -9.38
CA THR A 63 14.54 0.81 -10.55
C THR A 63 14.69 1.84 -11.67
N SER A 64 13.77 2.80 -11.79
CA SER A 64 13.72 3.79 -12.88
C SER A 64 14.86 4.82 -12.90
N GLY A 65 15.69 4.91 -11.85
CA GLY A 65 16.77 5.89 -11.76
C GLY A 65 16.32 7.34 -11.57
N ILE A 66 15.01 7.59 -11.42
CA ILE A 66 14.41 8.93 -11.20
C ILE A 66 14.87 9.51 -9.85
N LEU A 67 15.04 8.66 -8.83
CA LEU A 67 15.49 9.08 -7.51
C LEU A 67 17.03 9.17 -7.46
N PRO A 68 17.62 10.27 -6.96
CA PRO A 68 19.06 10.42 -6.88
C PRO A 68 19.66 9.43 -5.87
N ASN A 69 20.46 8.51 -6.42
CA ASN A 69 21.16 7.44 -5.70
C ASN A 69 22.02 7.92 -4.55
#